data_AF-A0A246AFN6-F1
#
_entry.id   AF-A0A246AFN6-F1
#
_cell.length_a   1.000
_cell.length_b   1.000
_cell.length_c   1.000
_cell.angle_alpha   90.00
_cell.angle_beta   90.00
_cell.angle_gamma   90.00
#
_symmetry.space_group_name_H-M   'P 1'
#
loop_
_entity.id
_entity.type
_entity.pdbx_description
1 polymer ?
#
loop_
_entity_poly.entity_id
_entity_poly.type
_entity_poly.pdbx_seq_one_letter_code
_entity_poly.pdbx_strand_id
1 'polypeptide(L)'
;MLSIITLKCDAQIKGNGCDFGGRIAIQYLGKATYYGNVSDVVEVYSTSSAVSINKGNGRSYDCGAINDYDEFQVWNSSIKPYGGFITVPASHDIRRNPSSRQHECVVASSRYATPDGEGTIVGYTYRDPNKCTSTRPDNLPLDDHFSFLVVITGVISLPVIRKKLI
;
A
#
# COMPACT_ATOMS: atom_id res chain seq x y z
N MET A 1 5.42 33.10 -13.69
CA MET A 1 5.39 32.27 -12.46
C MET A 1 4.66 30.99 -12.79
N LEU A 2 5.37 29.91 -13.12
CA LEU A 2 4.76 28.59 -13.30
C LEU A 2 4.69 27.95 -11.92
N SER A 3 3.48 27.85 -11.38
CA SER A 3 3.23 27.06 -10.18
C SER A 3 3.33 25.59 -10.57
N ILE A 4 4.37 24.89 -10.09
CA ILE A 4 4.48 23.44 -10.25
C ILE A 4 3.43 22.83 -9.32
N ILE A 5 2.29 22.46 -9.90
CA ILE A 5 1.34 21.57 -9.23
C ILE A 5 1.97 20.18 -9.31
N THR A 6 2.75 19.81 -8.30
CA THR A 6 3.12 18.42 -8.05
C THR A 6 1.85 17.69 -7.62
N LEU A 7 1.18 17.05 -8.57
CA LEU A 7 0.07 16.13 -8.30
C LEU A 7 0.64 14.88 -7.62
N LYS A 8 0.40 14.82 -6.30
CA LYS A 8 0.26 13.67 -5.40
C LYS A 8 0.12 12.32 -6.14
N CYS A 9 0.86 11.26 -5.82
CA CYS A 9 1.07 10.54 -4.55
C CYS A 9 0.69 9.08 -4.87
N ASP A 10 1.70 8.21 -4.95
CA ASP A 10 1.51 6.77 -5.19
C ASP A 10 0.48 6.19 -4.21
N ALA A 11 -0.43 5.36 -4.73
CA ALA A 11 -1.63 4.92 -4.04
C ALA A 11 -1.34 4.16 -2.73
N GLN A 12 -1.76 4.75 -1.61
CA GLN A 12 -1.93 4.06 -0.33
C GLN A 12 -2.95 2.92 -0.48
N ILE A 13 -2.60 1.69 -0.10
CA ILE A 13 -3.55 0.57 -0.08
C ILE A 13 -4.00 0.36 1.36
N LYS A 14 -5.28 0.57 1.62
CA LYS A 14 -5.91 0.38 2.93
C LYS A 14 -7.26 -0.29 2.80
N GLY A 15 -7.68 -0.98 3.84
CA GLY A 15 -8.96 -1.67 3.85
C GLY A 15 -9.17 -2.45 5.14
N ASN A 16 -10.16 -3.33 5.11
CA ASN A 16 -10.40 -4.30 6.16
C ASN A 16 -9.98 -5.68 5.68
N GLY A 17 -9.39 -6.48 6.55
CA GLY A 17 -8.98 -7.83 6.27
C GLY A 17 -9.13 -8.74 7.48
N CYS A 18 -8.84 -10.02 7.28
CA CYS A 18 -8.81 -11.02 8.33
C CYS A 18 -7.37 -11.30 8.75
N ASP A 19 -6.97 -10.94 9.98
CA ASP A 19 -5.67 -11.35 10.55
C ASP A 19 -5.78 -12.76 11.12
N PHE A 20 -5.04 -13.70 10.52
CA PHE A 20 -5.04 -15.12 10.86
C PHE A 20 -3.67 -15.62 11.31
N GLY A 21 -2.91 -14.80 12.06
CA GLY A 21 -1.69 -15.24 12.73
C GLY A 21 -0.43 -15.06 11.90
N GLY A 22 -0.21 -13.82 11.42
CA GLY A 22 1.02 -13.41 10.74
C GLY A 22 0.84 -12.96 9.29
N ARG A 23 -0.39 -13.07 8.77
CA ARG A 23 -0.81 -12.52 7.49
C ARG A 23 -2.23 -11.99 7.60
N ILE A 24 -2.56 -11.04 6.74
CA ILE A 24 -3.90 -10.47 6.63
C ILE A 24 -4.47 -10.83 5.27
N ALA A 25 -5.56 -11.60 5.25
CA ALA A 25 -6.32 -11.86 4.03
C ALA A 25 -7.16 -10.63 3.70
N ILE A 26 -6.93 -10.03 2.53
CA ILE A 26 -7.51 -8.73 2.17
C ILE A 26 -8.71 -8.83 1.23
N GLN A 27 -8.89 -9.96 0.55
CA GLN A 27 -10.00 -10.15 -0.39
C GLN A 27 -11.21 -10.75 0.31
N TYR A 28 -12.26 -9.96 0.45
CA TYR A 28 -13.54 -10.41 0.99
C TYR A 28 -14.30 -11.28 -0.03
N LEU A 29 -14.78 -12.44 0.40
CA LEU A 29 -15.54 -13.41 -0.40
C LEU A 29 -17.04 -13.37 -0.09
N GLY A 30 -17.44 -12.83 1.06
CA GLY A 30 -18.84 -12.75 1.49
C GLY A 30 -19.04 -13.12 2.95
N LYS A 31 -20.29 -13.36 3.34
CA LYS A 31 -20.63 -13.91 4.65
C LYS A 31 -21.08 -15.35 4.53
N ALA A 32 -20.77 -16.17 5.53
CA ALA A 32 -21.23 -17.55 5.64
C ALA A 32 -21.56 -17.89 7.09
N THR A 33 -22.39 -18.92 7.30
CA THR A 33 -22.66 -19.48 8.63
C THR A 33 -21.41 -20.17 9.15
N TYR A 34 -20.99 -19.85 10.37
CA TYR A 34 -19.81 -20.44 11.00
C TYR A 34 -20.06 -21.92 11.30
N TYR A 35 -19.32 -22.82 10.63
CA TYR A 35 -19.36 -24.28 10.83
C TYR A 35 -20.77 -24.88 11.02
N GLY A 36 -21.74 -24.45 10.20
CA GLY A 36 -23.12 -24.98 10.27
C GLY A 36 -23.95 -24.47 11.46
N ASN A 37 -23.41 -23.58 12.30
CA ASN A 37 -24.21 -22.81 13.26
C ASN A 37 -24.93 -21.68 12.52
N VAL A 38 -26.25 -21.82 12.36
CA VAL A 38 -27.09 -20.83 11.67
C VAL A 38 -27.22 -19.50 12.43
N SER A 39 -26.82 -19.47 13.71
CA SER A 39 -26.92 -18.27 14.56
C SER A 39 -25.70 -17.35 14.43
N ASP A 40 -24.56 -17.87 13.96
CA ASP A 40 -23.31 -17.15 13.85
C ASP A 40 -22.92 -16.97 12.39
N VAL A 41 -22.92 -15.71 11.93
CA VAL A 41 -22.52 -15.34 10.57
C VAL A 41 -21.15 -14.68 10.62
N VAL A 42 -20.18 -15.26 9.93
CA VAL A 42 -18.79 -14.78 9.85
C VAL A 42 -18.46 -14.25 8.47
N GLU A 43 -17.49 -13.33 8.42
CA GLU A 43 -16.96 -12.81 7.16
C GLU A 43 -15.88 -13.76 6.62
N VAL A 44 -16.05 -14.17 5.36
CA VAL A 44 -15.14 -15.09 4.69
C VAL A 44 -14.19 -14.29 3.81
N TYR A 45 -12.89 -14.53 3.97
CA TYR A 45 -11.82 -13.91 3.19
C TYR A 45 -11.03 -14.96 2.39
N SER A 46 -10.42 -14.53 1.29
CA SER A 46 -9.62 -15.42 0.44
C SER A 46 -8.23 -15.64 1.01
N THR A 47 -7.87 -16.89 1.31
CA THR A 47 -6.53 -17.26 1.77
C THR A 47 -5.44 -16.90 0.75
N SER A 48 -5.74 -16.92 -0.55
CA SER A 48 -4.76 -16.63 -1.61
C SER A 48 -4.37 -15.15 -1.71
N SER A 49 -5.15 -14.26 -1.08
CA SER A 49 -4.91 -12.81 -1.07
C SER A 49 -4.12 -12.33 0.15
N ALA A 50 -3.56 -13.24 0.93
CA ALA A 50 -2.95 -12.90 2.21
C ALA A 50 -1.65 -12.09 2.05
N VAL A 51 -1.60 -10.91 2.69
CA VAL A 51 -0.42 -10.05 2.76
C VAL A 51 0.32 -10.33 4.06
N SER A 52 1.64 -10.48 4.01
CA SER A 52 2.46 -10.72 5.19
C SER A 52 2.57 -9.49 6.09
N ILE A 53 2.73 -9.74 7.40
CA ILE A 53 3.01 -8.69 8.37
C ILE A 53 4.53 -8.65 8.62
N ASN A 54 5.15 -7.48 8.42
CA ASN A 54 6.51 -7.21 8.88
C ASN A 54 6.47 -6.82 10.36
N LYS A 55 7.05 -7.65 11.21
CA LYS A 55 7.14 -7.43 12.67
C LYS A 55 8.43 -6.74 13.11
N GLY A 56 9.17 -6.12 12.18
CA GLY A 56 10.36 -5.33 12.53
C GLY A 56 11.55 -6.17 12.99
N ASN A 57 11.69 -7.40 12.47
CA ASN A 57 12.75 -8.36 12.83
C ASN A 57 14.16 -7.92 12.37
N GLY A 58 14.65 -6.78 12.87
CA GLY A 58 15.94 -6.18 12.48
C GLY A 58 15.93 -5.49 11.11
N ARG A 59 14.75 -5.26 10.52
CA ARG A 59 14.57 -4.63 9.21
C ARG A 59 13.61 -3.45 9.32
N SER A 60 13.92 -2.35 8.63
CA SER A 60 13.07 -1.17 8.54
C SER A 60 11.73 -1.46 7.83
N TYR A 61 10.96 -0.40 7.58
CA TYR A 61 9.70 -0.44 6.83
C TYR A 61 9.84 -1.23 5.51
N ASP A 62 8.89 -2.12 5.23
CA ASP A 62 8.80 -2.92 4.01
C ASP A 62 7.54 -2.55 3.21
N CYS A 63 7.71 -2.05 1.98
CA CYS A 63 6.62 -1.65 1.10
C CYS A 63 5.77 -2.82 0.55
N GLY A 64 6.26 -4.05 0.65
CA GLY A 64 5.53 -5.25 0.23
C GLY A 64 4.65 -5.87 1.32
N ALA A 65 4.79 -5.40 2.57
CA ALA A 65 4.16 -5.98 3.74
C ALA A 65 3.39 -4.93 4.54
N ILE A 66 2.51 -5.40 5.42
CA ILE A 66 1.87 -4.55 6.43
C ILE A 66 2.84 -4.42 7.59
N ASN A 67 3.24 -3.20 7.97
CA ASN A 67 4.26 -2.99 8.99
C ASN A 67 3.62 -2.80 10.37
N ASP A 68 3.96 -3.66 11.32
CA ASP A 68 3.44 -3.62 12.69
C ASP A 68 4.53 -3.99 13.70
N TYR A 69 5.24 -2.99 14.21
CA TYR A 69 6.36 -3.12 15.13
C TYR A 69 6.55 -1.85 15.96
N ASP A 70 7.01 -2.03 17.21
CA ASP A 70 7.44 -0.93 18.09
C ASP A 70 8.76 -0.30 17.62
N GLU A 71 9.14 0.84 18.18
CA GLU A 71 10.43 1.48 17.86
C GLU A 71 11.61 0.59 18.28
N PHE A 72 12.62 0.46 17.43
CA PHE A 72 13.83 -0.32 17.72
C PHE A 72 15.08 0.30 17.07
N GLN A 73 16.25 -0.18 17.46
CA GLN A 73 17.53 0.26 16.90
C GLN A 73 18.18 -0.83 16.04
N VAL A 74 18.77 -0.43 14.91
CA VAL A 74 19.59 -1.31 14.07
C VAL A 74 20.98 -0.73 13.87
N TRP A 75 21.97 -1.60 13.85
CA TRP A 75 23.34 -1.20 13.56
C TRP A 75 23.51 -0.88 12.08
N ASN A 76 24.02 0.32 11.78
CA ASN A 76 24.36 0.73 10.43
C ASN A 76 25.88 0.92 10.31
N SER A 77 26.53 0.01 9.57
CA SER A 77 27.97 0.03 9.30
C SER A 77 28.41 1.17 8.37
N SER A 78 27.48 1.85 7.70
CA SER A 78 27.79 2.95 6.76
C SER A 78 28.01 4.29 7.45
N ILE A 79 27.67 4.42 8.74
CA ILE A 79 27.94 5.64 9.52
C ILE A 79 29.45 5.67 9.86
N LYS A 80 30.19 6.66 9.38
CA LYS A 80 31.64 6.78 9.68
C LYS A 80 31.88 7.40 11.06
N PRO A 81 32.99 7.05 11.75
CA PRO A 81 34.09 6.17 11.31
C PRO A 81 33.93 4.66 11.62
N TYR A 82 33.08 4.26 12.58
CA TYR A 82 33.01 2.87 13.07
C TYR A 82 31.63 2.21 12.98
N GLY A 83 30.67 2.82 12.28
CA GLY A 83 29.26 2.46 12.35
C GLY A 83 28.54 3.17 13.50
N GLY A 84 27.21 3.03 13.54
CA GLY A 84 26.38 3.57 14.60
C GLY A 84 24.99 2.96 14.59
N PHE A 85 24.31 3.02 15.73
CA PHE A 85 22.90 2.63 15.82
C PHE A 85 22.02 3.71 15.18
N ILE A 86 21.09 3.28 14.34
CA ILE A 86 19.99 4.12 13.84
C ILE A 86 18.69 3.68 14.48
N THR A 87 17.88 4.64 14.89
CA THR A 87 16.53 4.38 15.36
C THR A 87 15.61 4.17 14.16
N VAL A 88 14.91 3.05 14.13
CA VAL A 88 13.79 2.77 13.23
C VAL A 88 12.51 3.16 13.98
N PRO A 89 11.75 4.17 13.52
CA PRO A 89 10.54 4.60 14.21
C PRO A 89 9.47 3.52 14.18
N ALA A 90 8.66 3.44 15.23
CA ALA A 90 7.51 2.53 15.32
C ALA A 90 6.56 2.69 14.12
N SER A 91 5.93 1.60 13.72
CA SER A 91 4.91 1.57 12.67
C SER A 91 3.81 0.61 13.09
N HIS A 92 2.56 1.07 13.16
CA HIS A 92 1.40 0.25 13.49
C HIS A 92 0.34 0.42 12.41
N ASP A 93 0.56 -0.25 11.28
CA ASP A 93 -0.33 -0.17 10.12
C ASP A 93 -1.58 -1.06 10.29
N ILE A 94 -1.60 -1.89 11.33
CA ILE A 94 -2.75 -2.71 11.74
C ILE A 94 -3.50 -1.98 12.84
N ARG A 95 -4.79 -1.75 12.62
CA ARG A 95 -5.69 -1.19 13.63
C ARG A 95 -6.80 -2.19 13.86
N ARG A 96 -6.85 -2.77 15.06
CA ARG A 96 -7.94 -3.66 15.44
C ARG A 96 -9.26 -2.91 15.28
N ASN A 97 -10.24 -3.51 14.62
CA ASN A 97 -11.57 -2.93 14.55
C ASN A 97 -12.15 -2.99 15.98
N PRO A 98 -12.47 -1.84 16.62
CA PRO A 98 -12.95 -1.83 18.01
C PRO A 98 -14.28 -2.56 18.19
N SER A 99 -15.01 -2.80 17.09
CA SER A 99 -16.24 -3.58 17.12
C SER A 99 -15.98 -5.09 17.15
N SER A 100 -14.73 -5.54 16.99
CA SER A 100 -14.45 -6.94 16.76
C SER A 100 -14.50 -7.77 18.04
N ARG A 101 -15.46 -8.69 18.18
CA ARG A 101 -15.34 -9.79 19.13
C ARG A 101 -14.18 -10.69 18.69
N GLN A 102 -13.53 -11.38 19.63
CA GLN A 102 -12.51 -12.37 19.27
C GLN A 102 -13.20 -13.43 18.39
N HIS A 103 -12.67 -13.70 17.19
CA HIS A 103 -13.22 -14.59 16.13
C HIS A 103 -14.35 -13.97 15.27
N GLU A 104 -13.99 -13.22 14.22
CA GLU A 104 -14.99 -12.58 13.33
C GLU A 104 -14.86 -12.97 11.86
N CYS A 105 -13.79 -13.65 11.50
CA CYS A 105 -13.55 -14.01 10.13
C CYS A 105 -12.91 -15.37 9.99
N VAL A 106 -13.18 -15.98 8.84
CA VAL A 106 -12.59 -17.22 8.39
C VAL A 106 -11.89 -16.98 7.07
N VAL A 107 -10.77 -17.66 6.85
CA VAL A 107 -10.07 -17.64 5.57
C VAL A 107 -10.29 -18.96 4.85
N ALA A 108 -10.67 -18.89 3.58
CA ALA A 108 -10.94 -20.06 2.75
C ALA A 108 -10.62 -19.77 1.28
N SER A 109 -10.50 -20.82 0.47
CA SER A 109 -10.33 -20.69 -0.99
C SER A 109 -11.57 -20.16 -1.71
N SER A 110 -12.77 -20.36 -1.13
CA SER A 110 -14.04 -19.83 -1.63
C SER A 110 -15.05 -19.70 -0.50
N ARG A 111 -16.18 -19.02 -0.73
CA ARG A 111 -17.20 -18.72 0.30
C ARG A 111 -17.74 -19.96 1.05
N TYR A 112 -17.84 -21.11 0.38
CA TYR A 112 -18.43 -22.34 0.94
C TYR A 112 -17.42 -23.48 1.07
N ALA A 113 -16.13 -23.21 0.89
CA ALA A 113 -15.08 -24.19 1.15
C ALA A 113 -14.84 -24.34 2.66
N THR A 114 -14.21 -25.44 3.04
CA THR A 114 -13.68 -25.62 4.39
C THR A 114 -12.71 -24.48 4.72
N PRO A 115 -12.86 -23.80 5.86
CA PRO A 115 -11.90 -22.79 6.29
C PRO A 115 -10.50 -23.38 6.52
N ASP A 116 -9.49 -22.66 6.07
CA ASP A 116 -8.07 -22.96 6.31
C ASP A 116 -7.55 -22.28 7.59
N GLY A 117 -8.32 -21.35 8.16
CA GLY A 117 -7.95 -20.62 9.37
C GLY A 117 -9.03 -19.65 9.83
N GLU A 118 -8.85 -19.16 11.05
CA GLU A 118 -9.74 -18.20 11.69
C GLU A 118 -8.94 -17.00 12.17
N GLY A 119 -9.61 -15.85 12.24
CA GLY A 119 -8.95 -14.61 12.55
C GLY A 119 -9.85 -13.54 13.14
N THR A 120 -9.25 -12.36 13.29
CA THR A 120 -9.94 -11.14 13.73
C THR A 120 -9.99 -10.15 12.58
N ILE A 121 -11.12 -9.43 12.44
CA ILE A 121 -11.22 -8.36 11.46
C ILE A 121 -10.35 -7.18 11.91
N VAL A 122 -9.44 -6.77 11.04
CA VAL A 122 -8.54 -5.65 11.28
C VAL A 122 -8.61 -4.66 10.12
N GLY A 123 -8.49 -3.37 10.44
CA GLY A 123 -8.12 -2.38 9.45
C GLY A 123 -6.63 -2.48 9.17
N TYR A 124 -6.23 -2.44 7.91
CA TYR A 124 -4.83 -2.47 7.50
C TYR A 124 -4.50 -1.30 6.58
N THR A 125 -3.23 -0.93 6.55
CA THR A 125 -2.61 -0.08 5.54
C THR A 125 -1.29 -0.71 5.10
N TYR A 126 -0.92 -0.57 3.84
CA TYR A 126 0.44 -0.85 3.39
C TYR A 126 0.81 0.05 2.21
N ARG A 127 2.10 0.17 1.92
CA ARG A 127 2.68 1.15 1.00
C ARG A 127 2.36 2.59 1.42
N ASP A 128 2.76 2.97 2.63
CA ASP A 128 2.68 4.38 3.05
C ASP A 128 3.52 5.23 2.07
N PRO A 129 2.94 6.18 1.32
CA PRO A 129 3.68 6.98 0.35
C PRO A 129 4.81 7.83 0.98
N ASN A 130 4.76 8.09 2.29
CA ASN A 130 5.83 8.78 3.01
C ASN A 130 7.03 7.87 3.33
N LYS A 131 6.84 6.55 3.30
CA LYS A 131 7.85 5.52 3.60
C LYS A 131 8.30 4.78 2.34
N CYS A 132 7.36 4.60 1.42
CA CYS A 132 7.52 3.96 0.12
C CYS A 132 7.74 5.00 -0.96
N THR A 133 8.72 5.87 -0.78
CA THR A 133 9.29 6.62 -1.88
C THR A 133 10.19 5.69 -2.67
N SER A 134 9.59 4.78 -3.46
CA SER A 134 10.26 4.43 -4.70
C SER A 134 10.18 5.68 -5.56
N THR A 135 11.19 6.55 -5.48
CA THR A 135 11.56 7.31 -6.67
C THR A 135 11.89 6.27 -7.73
N ARG A 136 10.88 5.84 -8.48
CA ARG A 136 11.10 5.46 -9.85
C ARG A 136 10.96 6.78 -10.62
N PRO A 137 11.95 7.19 -11.44
CA PRO A 137 11.70 8.23 -12.41
C PRO A 137 10.44 7.84 -13.17
N ASP A 138 9.58 8.82 -13.42
CA ASP A 138 8.55 8.70 -14.45
C ASP A 138 9.29 8.34 -15.75
N ASN A 139 9.40 7.04 -16.03
CA ASN A 139 9.63 6.54 -17.37
C ASN A 139 8.28 6.57 -18.11
N LEU A 140 7.51 7.66 -17.95
CA LEU A 140 6.70 8.09 -19.07
C LEU A 140 7.72 8.45 -20.16
N PRO A 141 7.62 7.87 -21.35
CA PRO A 141 8.39 8.40 -22.46
C PRO A 141 8.03 9.88 -22.58
N LEU A 142 9.00 10.77 -22.37
CA LEU A 142 8.87 12.19 -22.77
C LEU A 142 8.47 12.35 -24.25
N ASP A 143 8.53 11.26 -25.01
CA ASP A 143 8.21 11.16 -26.43
C ASP A 143 6.71 11.34 -26.73
N ASP A 144 5.79 10.94 -25.84
CA ASP A 144 4.34 11.05 -26.10
C ASP A 144 3.78 12.48 -25.98
N HIS A 145 4.58 13.42 -25.46
CA HIS A 145 4.18 14.82 -25.27
C HIS A 145 5.04 15.82 -26.08
N PHE A 146 6.13 15.35 -26.71
CA PHE A 146 6.95 16.20 -27.56
C PHE A 146 6.18 16.65 -28.81
N SER A 147 5.38 15.77 -29.41
CA SER A 147 4.54 16.13 -30.58
C SER A 147 3.53 17.23 -30.23
N PHE A 148 2.96 17.20 -29.01
CA PHE A 148 2.03 18.24 -28.57
C PHE A 148 2.73 19.59 -28.32
N LEU A 149 3.93 19.59 -27.74
CA LEU A 149 4.72 20.80 -27.52
C LEU A 149 5.24 21.43 -28.83
N VAL A 150 5.63 20.61 -29.81
CA VAL A 150 6.03 21.08 -31.15
C VAL A 150 4.84 21.65 -31.92
N VAL A 151 3.66 21.04 -31.81
CA VAL A 151 2.43 21.57 -32.45
C VAL A 151 2.01 22.90 -31.82
N ILE A 152 2.04 23.03 -30.49
CA ILE A 152 1.68 24.28 -29.81
C ILE A 152 2.66 25.41 -30.16
N THR A 153 3.97 25.14 -30.19
CA THR A 153 4.98 26.15 -30.56
C THR A 153 4.94 26.51 -32.05
N GLY A 154 4.63 25.55 -32.93
CA GLY A 154 4.42 25.79 -34.37
C GLY A 154 3.18 26.62 -34.68
N VAL A 155 2.05 26.38 -33.99
CA VAL A 155 0.80 27.13 -34.20
C VAL A 155 0.88 28.56 -33.64
N ILE A 156 1.59 28.77 -32.53
CA ILE A 156 1.75 30.11 -31.92
C ILE A 156 2.74 31.00 -32.69
N SER A 157 3.71 30.42 -33.42
CA SER A 157 4.70 31.16 -34.21
C SER A 157 4.20 31.61 -35.60
N LEU A 158 3.19 30.95 -36.16
CA LEU A 158 2.59 31.29 -37.46
C LEU A 158 1.97 32.71 -37.54
N PRO A 159 1.23 33.22 -36.54
CA PRO A 159 0.68 34.58 -36.61
C PRO A 159 1.73 35.69 -36.38
N VAL A 160 2.90 35.38 -35.81
CA VAL A 160 3.96 36.37 -35.57
C VAL A 160 4.81 36.60 -36.84
N ILE A 161 5.02 35.56 -37.65
CA ILE A 161 5.78 35.68 -38.91
C ILE A 161 4.92 36.34 -40.00
N ARG A 162 3.60 36.12 -40.01
CA ARG A 162 2.69 36.75 -40.99
C ARG A 162 2.55 38.27 -40.86
N LYS A 163 2.87 38.86 -39.70
CA LYS A 163 2.87 40.34 -39.54
C LYS A 163 4.19 41.02 -39.92
N LYS A 164 5.21 40.27 -40.32
CA LYS A 164 6.49 40.82 -40.82
C LYS A 164 6.75 40.57 -42.30
N LEU A 165 5.81 39.94 -43.02
CA LEU A 165 5.97 39.55 -44.43
C LEU A 165 4.80 39.98 -45.34
N ILE A 166 3.94 40.90 -44.87
CA ILE A 166 3.03 41.71 -45.70
C ILE A 166 3.12 43.15 -45.20
#